data_AF-A0A0Q7CFL8-F1
#
_entry.id   AF-A0A0Q7CFL8-F1
#
_cell.length_a   1.000
_cell.length_b   1.000
_cell.length_c   1.000
_cell.angle_alpha   90.00
_cell.angle_beta   90.00
_cell.angle_gamma   90.00
#
_symmetry.space_group_name_H-M   'P 1'
#
loop_
_entity.id
_entity.type
_entity.pdbx_description
1 polymer ?
#
loop_
_entity_poly.entity_id
_entity_poly.type
_entity_poly.pdbx_seq_one_letter_code
_entity_poly.pdbx_strand_id
1 'polypeptide(L)'
;MDFPLRFVDQLRPHLKALRKKRGLTQAQAGALVGVSQARIAEIEANPGAVGFEQLMKLLSVLGASFYLREETPSSGGPLYAMEERVKYEPPQDTAVKVPPGWETRKMSGGSVLATLAPGEPDAPAPPSFEDAPAQVPSTAPGALLRLLQALNPGMDVKPTSRRSFVIRPKTGSW
;
A
#
# COMPACT_ATOMS: atom_id res chain seq x y z
N MET A 1 22.51 -1.00 -23.13
CA MET A 1 21.45 -0.17 -22.52
C MET A 1 20.44 -1.13 -21.95
N ASP A 2 20.08 -0.95 -20.70
CA ASP A 2 19.18 -1.83 -19.97
C ASP A 2 17.86 -1.09 -19.74
N PHE A 3 16.74 -1.75 -20.03
CA PHE A 3 15.40 -1.21 -19.85
C PHE A 3 14.68 -2.08 -18.82
N PRO A 4 14.52 -1.62 -17.57
CA PRO A 4 13.79 -2.41 -16.57
C PRO A 4 12.32 -2.49 -16.99
N LEU A 5 11.83 -3.73 -17.17
CA LEU A 5 10.45 -4.00 -17.54
C LEU A 5 9.71 -4.54 -16.32
N ARG A 6 8.64 -3.85 -15.94
CA ARG A 6 7.75 -4.23 -14.83
C ARG A 6 6.52 -5.00 -15.32
N PHE A 7 6.11 -4.77 -16.58
CA PHE A 7 4.90 -5.37 -17.16
C PHE A 7 5.16 -5.89 -18.58
N VAL A 8 4.48 -6.97 -18.95
CA VAL A 8 4.64 -7.64 -20.25
C VAL A 8 4.31 -6.71 -21.42
N ASP A 9 3.32 -5.84 -21.29
CA ASP A 9 2.93 -4.89 -22.35
C ASP A 9 4.06 -3.93 -22.76
N GLN A 10 5.01 -3.67 -21.84
CA GLN A 10 6.17 -2.84 -22.14
C GLN A 10 7.09 -3.48 -23.19
N LEU A 11 7.03 -4.81 -23.37
CA LEU A 11 7.81 -5.50 -24.41
C LEU A 11 7.37 -5.16 -25.83
N ARG A 12 6.11 -4.77 -26.06
CA ARG A 12 5.54 -4.53 -27.39
C ARG A 12 6.39 -3.56 -28.24
N PRO A 13 6.66 -2.32 -27.79
CA PRO A 13 7.51 -1.40 -28.53
C PRO A 13 8.95 -1.91 -28.66
N HIS A 14 9.48 -2.62 -27.65
CA HIS A 14 10.85 -3.13 -27.66
C HIS A 14 11.04 -4.24 -28.70
N LEU A 15 10.15 -5.23 -28.79
CA LEU A 15 10.22 -6.30 -29.79
C LEU A 15 10.19 -5.73 -31.21
N LYS A 16 9.25 -4.83 -31.49
CA LYS A 16 9.13 -4.17 -32.80
C LYS A 16 10.37 -3.34 -33.13
N ALA A 17 10.91 -2.59 -32.17
CA ALA A 17 12.10 -1.76 -32.36
C ALA A 17 13.35 -2.61 -32.60
N LEU A 18 13.55 -3.69 -31.82
CA LEU A 18 14.66 -4.62 -31.97
C LEU A 18 14.63 -5.33 -33.33
N ARG A 19 13.45 -5.79 -33.77
CA ARG A 19 13.28 -6.38 -35.10
C ARG A 19 13.66 -5.40 -36.22
N LYS A 20 13.16 -4.16 -36.14
CA LYS A 20 13.51 -3.11 -37.11
C LYS A 20 15.01 -2.76 -37.07
N LYS A 21 15.61 -2.69 -35.88
CA LYS A 21 17.05 -2.46 -35.70
C LYS A 21 17.90 -3.55 -36.35
N ARG A 22 17.41 -4.80 -36.37
CA ARG A 22 18.02 -5.93 -37.09
C ARG A 22 17.71 -5.96 -38.59
N GLY A 23 16.90 -5.04 -39.12
CA GLY A 23 16.49 -5.01 -40.52
C GLY A 23 15.55 -6.14 -40.95
N LEU A 24 14.91 -6.82 -39.98
CA LEU A 24 14.07 -8.00 -40.26
C LEU A 24 12.61 -7.59 -40.53
N THR A 25 11.97 -8.22 -41.51
CA THR A 25 10.51 -8.23 -41.63
C THR A 25 9.88 -9.19 -40.62
N GLN A 26 8.57 -9.09 -40.39
CA GLN A 26 7.87 -10.05 -39.52
C GLN A 26 7.96 -11.48 -40.07
N ALA A 27 7.92 -11.65 -41.40
CA ALA A 27 8.06 -12.96 -42.04
C ALA A 27 9.45 -13.55 -41.82
N GLN A 28 10.51 -12.74 -41.97
CA GLN A 28 11.88 -13.19 -41.73
C GLN A 28 12.12 -13.56 -40.26
N ALA A 29 11.62 -12.75 -39.32
CA ALA A 29 11.67 -13.08 -37.90
C ALA A 29 10.89 -14.38 -37.60
N GLY A 30 9.73 -14.56 -38.25
CA GLY A 30 8.92 -15.78 -38.14
C GLY A 30 9.69 -17.01 -38.61
N ALA A 31 10.34 -16.94 -39.77
CA ALA A 31 11.16 -18.03 -40.30
C ALA A 31 12.30 -18.44 -39.34
N LEU A 32 12.97 -17.47 -38.71
CA LEU A 32 14.04 -17.74 -37.74
C LEU A 32 13.52 -18.35 -36.43
N VAL A 33 12.31 -17.98 -36.00
CA VAL A 33 11.67 -18.54 -34.80
C VAL A 33 10.96 -19.88 -35.10
N GLY A 34 10.60 -20.14 -36.36
CA GLY A 34 9.83 -21.30 -36.80
C GLY A 34 8.31 -21.09 -36.71
N VAL A 35 7.83 -19.86 -36.96
CA VAL A 35 6.40 -19.49 -36.93
C VAL A 35 6.00 -18.65 -38.13
N SER A 36 4.69 -18.51 -38.37
CA SER A 36 4.16 -17.67 -39.45
C SER A 36 4.39 -16.17 -39.20
N GLN A 37 4.35 -15.37 -40.27
CA GLN A 37 4.37 -13.90 -40.18
C GLN A 37 3.24 -13.37 -39.30
N ALA A 38 2.02 -13.89 -39.49
CA ALA A 38 0.84 -13.48 -38.71
C ALA A 38 1.07 -13.74 -37.22
N ARG A 39 1.68 -14.88 -36.86
CA ARG A 39 2.00 -15.18 -35.48
C ARG A 39 3.02 -14.20 -34.88
N ILE A 40 4.03 -13.77 -35.64
CA ILE A 40 4.93 -12.69 -35.17
C ILE A 40 4.18 -11.38 -34.94
N ALA A 41 3.25 -11.02 -35.83
CA ALA A 41 2.46 -9.80 -35.67
C ALA A 41 1.59 -9.84 -34.40
N GLU A 42 0.97 -10.99 -34.12
CA GLU A 42 0.23 -11.24 -32.87
C GLU A 42 1.14 -11.13 -31.65
N ILE A 43 2.33 -11.73 -31.68
CA ILE A 43 3.29 -11.68 -30.58
C ILE A 43 3.77 -10.25 -30.32
N GLU A 44 4.07 -9.48 -31.38
CA GLU A 44 4.44 -8.06 -31.24
C GLU A 44 3.29 -7.22 -30.69
N ALA A 45 2.03 -7.59 -30.98
CA ALA A 45 0.85 -6.91 -30.48
C ALA A 45 0.47 -7.32 -29.05
N ASN A 46 0.70 -8.58 -28.67
CA ASN A 46 0.42 -9.14 -27.34
C ASN A 46 1.48 -10.19 -26.95
N PRO A 47 2.62 -9.77 -26.37
CA PRO A 47 3.71 -10.66 -25.97
C PRO A 47 3.31 -11.64 -24.86
N GLY A 48 2.24 -11.34 -24.10
CA GLY A 48 1.73 -12.21 -23.04
C GLY A 48 0.95 -13.42 -23.55
N ALA A 49 0.57 -13.44 -24.83
CA ALA A 49 -0.16 -14.55 -25.45
C ALA A 49 0.73 -15.73 -25.90
N VAL A 50 2.04 -15.66 -25.65
CA VAL A 50 2.99 -16.74 -25.92
C VAL A 50 3.62 -17.26 -24.63
N GLY A 51 3.98 -18.53 -24.64
CA GLY A 51 4.79 -19.12 -23.59
C GLY A 51 6.17 -18.46 -23.50
N PHE A 52 6.74 -18.45 -22.30
CA PHE A 52 8.02 -17.82 -22.01
C PHE A 52 9.16 -18.34 -22.89
N GLU A 53 9.20 -19.64 -23.17
CA GLU A 53 10.22 -20.25 -24.04
C GLU A 53 10.21 -19.65 -25.46
N GLN A 54 9.03 -19.48 -26.04
CA GLN A 54 8.88 -18.92 -27.38
C GLN A 54 9.25 -17.43 -27.41
N LEU A 55 8.92 -16.69 -26.35
CA LEU A 55 9.35 -15.31 -26.17
C LEU A 55 10.89 -15.21 -26.08
N MET A 56 11.53 -16.10 -25.32
CA MET A 56 12.99 -16.16 -25.20
C MET A 56 13.66 -16.50 -26.53
N LYS A 57 13.10 -17.42 -27.31
CA LYS A 57 13.58 -17.73 -28.67
C LYS A 57 13.50 -16.50 -29.58
N LEU A 58 12.38 -15.78 -29.54
CA LEU A 58 12.23 -14.54 -30.30
C LEU A 58 13.26 -13.49 -29.87
N LEU A 59 13.44 -13.25 -28.56
CA LEU A 59 14.44 -12.32 -28.04
C LEU A 59 15.85 -12.67 -28.53
N SER A 60 16.23 -13.96 -28.51
CA SER A 60 17.52 -14.45 -29.01
C SER A 60 17.73 -14.11 -30.49
N VAL A 61 16.74 -14.40 -31.35
CA VAL A 61 16.75 -14.04 -32.78
C VAL A 61 16.90 -12.52 -32.98
N LEU A 62 16.24 -11.73 -32.15
CA LEU A 62 16.31 -10.27 -32.17
C LEU A 62 17.59 -9.70 -31.54
N GLY A 63 18.45 -10.53 -30.95
CA GLY A 63 19.68 -10.09 -30.32
C GLY A 63 19.51 -9.48 -28.95
N ALA A 64 18.46 -9.84 -28.23
CA ALA A 64 18.18 -9.42 -26.88
C ALA A 64 18.29 -10.59 -25.90
N SER A 65 18.57 -10.27 -24.65
CA SER A 65 18.67 -11.22 -23.54
C SER A 65 17.80 -10.75 -22.39
N PHE A 66 17.30 -11.70 -21.61
CA PHE A 66 16.56 -11.43 -20.39
C PHE A 66 17.51 -11.57 -19.19
N TYR A 67 17.45 -10.61 -18.26
CA TYR A 67 18.24 -10.63 -17.03
C TYR A 67 17.30 -10.61 -15.83
N LEU A 68 17.50 -11.53 -14.89
CA LEU A 68 16.86 -11.47 -13.58
C LEU A 68 17.76 -10.67 -12.65
N ARG A 69 17.21 -9.62 -12.04
CA ARG A 69 17.88 -8.81 -11.03
C ARG A 69 16.96 -8.71 -9.83
N GLU A 70 17.50 -8.99 -8.65
CA GLU A 70 16.82 -8.66 -7.41
C GLU A 70 16.73 -7.13 -7.28
N GLU A 71 15.52 -6.58 -7.18
CA GLU A 71 15.34 -5.18 -6.80
C GLU A 71 15.71 -5.08 -5.31
N THR A 72 17.00 -4.85 -5.02
CA THR A 72 17.37 -4.36 -3.70
C THR A 72 16.66 -3.02 -3.53
N PRO A 73 15.79 -2.84 -2.53
CA PRO A 73 15.23 -1.52 -2.27
C PRO A 73 16.44 -0.61 -2.06
N SER A 74 16.65 0.32 -2.98
CA SER A 74 17.58 1.41 -2.77
C SER A 74 17.24 1.96 -1.39
N SER A 75 18.18 1.97 -0.46
CA SER A 75 18.03 2.76 0.78
C SER A 75 17.98 4.27 0.47
N GLY A 76 17.93 4.67 -0.81
CA GLY A 76 17.12 5.80 -1.23
C GLY A 76 15.65 5.49 -0.96
N GLY A 77 15.23 5.75 0.28
CA GLY A 77 13.84 6.08 0.57
C GLY A 77 13.32 7.07 -0.49
N PRO A 78 12.01 7.11 -0.73
CA PRO A 78 11.46 7.96 -1.78
C PRO A 78 12.07 9.35 -1.65
N LEU A 79 12.45 9.94 -2.79
CA LEU A 79 12.86 11.33 -2.87
C LEU A 79 11.66 12.24 -2.56
N TYR A 80 11.07 12.10 -1.37
CA TYR A 80 10.76 13.26 -0.58
C TYR A 80 12.12 13.86 -0.27
N ALA A 81 12.34 15.04 -0.82
CA ALA A 81 13.49 15.82 -0.54
C ALA A 81 13.82 15.76 0.96
N MET A 82 15.10 15.78 1.21
CA MET A 82 15.74 16.19 2.44
C MET A 82 15.27 17.62 2.78
N GLU A 83 13.99 17.79 3.11
CA GLU A 83 13.57 18.82 4.03
C GLU A 83 14.14 18.33 5.35
N GLU A 84 15.22 19.00 5.76
CA GLU A 84 15.59 19.27 7.14
C GLU A 84 14.46 18.83 8.07
N ARG A 85 14.73 17.92 9.03
CA ARG A 85 13.73 17.52 10.03
C ARG A 85 13.31 18.76 10.81
N VAL A 86 12.42 19.56 10.25
CA VAL A 86 11.52 20.40 11.00
C VAL A 86 10.77 19.38 11.83
N LYS A 87 11.03 19.42 13.14
CA LYS A 87 10.13 18.79 14.09
C LYS A 87 8.75 19.36 13.78
N TYR A 88 7.95 18.60 13.03
CA TYR A 88 6.56 18.93 12.84
C TYR A 88 5.88 18.62 14.16
N GLU A 89 5.78 19.65 14.99
CA GLU A 89 4.84 19.68 16.09
C GLU A 89 3.46 19.81 15.45
N PRO A 90 2.61 18.77 15.53
CA PRO A 90 1.31 18.85 14.88
C PRO A 90 0.51 20.00 15.52
N PRO A 91 -0.19 20.82 14.70
CA PRO A 91 -1.09 21.83 15.24
C PRO A 91 -2.15 21.10 16.08
N GLN A 92 -2.08 21.34 17.38
CA GLN A 92 -3.07 20.87 18.35
C GLN A 92 -4.36 21.63 18.13
N ASP A 93 -5.18 21.18 17.18
CA ASP A 93 -6.58 21.57 17.18
C ASP A 93 -7.47 20.47 16.59
N THR A 94 -7.95 19.58 17.48
CA THR A 94 -9.13 18.78 17.22
C THR A 94 -9.95 18.69 18.49
N ALA A 95 -11.16 19.24 18.47
CA ALA A 95 -12.15 19.27 19.55
C ALA A 95 -12.70 17.88 19.99
N VAL A 96 -11.95 16.80 19.75
CA VAL A 96 -12.30 15.42 20.10
C VAL A 96 -11.55 15.01 21.36
N LYS A 97 -12.29 14.67 22.41
CA LYS A 97 -11.75 14.27 23.72
C LYS A 97 -11.59 12.75 23.76
N VAL A 98 -10.36 12.27 23.94
CA VAL A 98 -10.07 10.84 24.17
C VAL A 98 -9.37 10.65 25.53
N PRO A 99 -9.53 9.48 26.19
CA PRO A 99 -8.80 9.16 27.41
C PRO A 99 -7.27 9.04 27.18
N PRO A 100 -6.44 9.10 28.23
CA PRO A 100 -5.01 8.82 28.13
C PRO A 100 -4.76 7.37 27.64
N GLY A 101 -3.70 7.17 26.85
CA GLY A 101 -3.38 5.86 26.24
C GLY A 101 -4.11 5.57 24.92
N TRP A 102 -4.75 6.58 24.34
CA TRP A 102 -5.43 6.47 23.04
C TRP A 102 -4.67 7.26 21.97
N GLU A 103 -4.52 6.65 20.81
CA GLU A 103 -3.99 7.29 19.62
C GLU A 103 -5.14 7.85 18.77
N THR A 104 -4.99 9.07 18.26
CA THR A 104 -5.96 9.71 17.37
C THR A 104 -5.36 9.99 16.01
N ARG A 105 -6.08 9.68 14.94
CA ARG A 105 -5.72 10.00 13.55
C ARG A 105 -6.86 10.75 12.87
N LYS A 106 -6.60 11.97 12.39
CA LYS A 106 -7.55 12.73 11.56
C LYS A 106 -7.72 12.03 10.21
N MET A 107 -8.97 11.87 9.80
CA MET A 107 -9.40 11.31 8.52
C MET A 107 -9.95 12.41 7.61
N SER A 108 -10.20 12.09 6.34
CA SER A 108 -10.86 13.01 5.41
C SER A 108 -12.25 13.40 5.90
N GLY A 109 -12.68 14.64 5.62
CA GLY A 109 -14.00 15.14 6.02
C GLY A 109 -14.16 15.43 7.52
N GLY A 110 -13.06 15.67 8.25
CA GLY A 110 -13.10 16.10 9.65
C GLY A 110 -13.41 14.99 10.67
N SER A 111 -13.44 13.72 10.22
CA SER A 111 -13.57 12.56 11.12
C SER A 111 -12.26 12.26 11.82
N VAL A 112 -12.31 11.66 13.01
CA VAL A 112 -11.13 11.24 13.78
C VAL A 112 -11.25 9.76 14.13
N LEU A 113 -10.23 8.97 13.82
CA LEU A 113 -10.10 7.60 14.29
C LEU A 113 -9.39 7.60 15.65
N ALA A 114 -10.06 7.10 16.68
CA ALA A 114 -9.49 6.88 18.00
C ALA A 114 -9.22 5.38 18.21
N THR A 115 -7.98 5.02 18.53
CA THR A 115 -7.54 3.64 18.75
C THR A 115 -6.88 3.51 20.11
N LEU A 116 -7.34 2.57 20.94
CA LEU A 116 -6.73 2.28 22.23
C LEU A 116 -5.39 1.56 21.99
N ALA A 117 -4.27 2.22 22.33
CA ALA A 117 -2.93 1.65 22.19
C ALA A 117 -2.85 0.29 22.90
N PRO A 118 -2.17 -0.72 22.32
CA PRO A 118 -1.94 -1.99 23.00
C PRO A 118 -1.25 -1.70 24.33
N GLY A 119 -1.90 -2.04 25.45
CA GLY A 119 -1.21 -2.02 26.74
C GLY A 119 -0.08 -3.04 26.65
N GLU A 120 1.11 -2.67 27.12
CA GLU A 120 2.22 -3.61 27.24
C GLU A 120 1.72 -4.91 27.89
N PRO A 121 1.95 -6.07 27.26
CA PRO A 121 1.53 -7.35 27.82
C PRO A 121 2.36 -7.78 29.05
N ASP A 122 3.37 -6.98 29.46
CA ASP A 122 4.38 -7.35 30.45
C ASP A 122 4.47 -6.42 31.68
N ALA A 123 3.44 -5.60 31.93
CA ALA A 123 3.35 -4.96 33.24
C ALA A 123 3.06 -6.04 34.31
N PRO A 124 3.93 -6.23 35.32
CA PRO A 124 3.68 -7.20 36.37
C PRO A 124 2.33 -6.89 37.02
N ALA A 125 1.54 -7.94 37.26
CA ALA A 125 0.25 -7.82 37.92
C ALA A 125 0.41 -6.94 39.18
N PRO A 126 -0.41 -5.89 39.36
CA PRO A 126 -0.32 -5.08 40.55
C PRO A 126 -0.50 -6.00 41.77
N PRO A 127 0.29 -5.82 42.84
CA PRO A 127 0.12 -6.61 44.05
C PRO A 127 -1.32 -6.45 44.54
N SER A 128 -1.95 -7.57 44.89
CA SER A 128 -3.28 -7.64 45.48
C SER A 128 -3.30 -6.83 46.78
N PHE A 129 -3.62 -5.54 46.70
CA PHE A 129 -3.98 -4.74 47.85
C PHE A 129 -5.51 -4.71 47.91
N GLU A 130 -6.05 -5.38 48.93
CA GLU A 130 -7.50 -5.55 49.17
C GLU A 130 -8.25 -4.25 49.52
N ASP A 131 -7.66 -3.06 49.33
CA ASP A 131 -8.26 -1.77 49.70
C ASP A 131 -7.95 -0.63 48.70
N ALA A 132 -8.20 -0.86 47.40
CA ALA A 132 -8.15 0.21 46.39
C ALA A 132 -9.55 0.56 45.85
N PRO A 133 -9.95 1.85 45.82
CA PRO A 133 -11.28 2.23 45.35
C PRO A 133 -11.41 2.00 43.84
N ALA A 134 -12.58 1.47 43.49
CA ALA A 134 -13.21 1.26 42.20
C ALA A 134 -12.58 1.86 40.91
N GLN A 135 -12.58 0.98 39.88
CA GLN A 135 -12.57 1.21 38.42
C GLN A 135 -11.23 1.01 37.71
N VAL A 136 -10.83 -0.25 37.53
CA VAL A 136 -10.05 -0.63 36.35
C VAL A 136 -10.95 -0.36 35.13
N PRO A 137 -10.54 0.48 34.15
CA PRO A 137 -11.38 0.78 33.00
C PRO A 137 -11.60 -0.50 32.19
N SER A 138 -12.87 -0.90 32.06
CA SER A 138 -13.22 -2.09 31.28
C SER A 138 -12.75 -1.94 29.84
N THR A 139 -11.93 -2.88 29.38
CA THR A 139 -11.45 -2.98 27.99
C THR A 139 -12.48 -3.63 27.06
N ALA A 140 -13.68 -3.92 27.56
CA ALA A 140 -14.76 -4.46 26.76
C ALA A 140 -15.21 -3.43 25.69
N PRO A 141 -15.42 -3.82 24.42
CA PRO A 141 -15.74 -2.89 23.34
C PRO A 141 -16.95 -1.97 23.63
N GLY A 142 -17.98 -2.49 24.33
CA GLY A 142 -19.16 -1.70 24.71
C GLY A 142 -18.91 -0.67 25.81
N ALA A 143 -17.97 -0.94 26.73
CA ALA A 143 -17.55 0.03 27.75
C ALA A 143 -16.69 1.14 27.13
N LEU A 144 -15.78 0.78 26.22
CA LEU A 144 -14.98 1.73 25.45
C LEU A 144 -15.85 2.66 24.59
N LEU A 145 -16.91 2.15 23.97
CA LEU A 145 -17.87 2.95 23.21
C LEU A 145 -18.59 3.98 24.09
N ARG A 146 -19.13 3.56 25.24
CA ARG A 146 -19.84 4.44 26.18
C ARG A 146 -18.93 5.53 26.73
N LEU A 147 -17.68 5.19 27.03
CA LEU A 147 -16.67 6.14 27.49
C LEU A 147 -16.40 7.23 26.44
N LEU A 148 -16.19 6.84 25.18
CA LEU A 148 -15.96 7.80 24.10
C LEU A 148 -17.19 8.65 23.78
N GLN A 149 -18.40 8.11 23.88
CA GLN A 149 -19.64 8.87 23.72
C GLN A 149 -19.83 9.90 24.85
N ALA A 150 -19.53 9.52 26.11
CA ALA A 150 -19.61 10.42 27.25
C ALA A 150 -18.61 11.58 27.17
N LEU A 151 -17.42 11.33 26.63
CA LEU A 151 -16.40 12.36 26.41
C LEU A 151 -16.72 13.28 25.22
N ASN A 152 -17.58 12.85 24.29
CA ASN A 152 -17.89 13.56 23.05
C ASN A 152 -19.42 13.66 22.79
N PRO A 153 -20.20 14.33 23.66
CA PRO A 153 -21.67 14.35 23.60
C PRO A 153 -22.25 14.94 22.29
N GLY A 154 -21.50 15.83 21.63
CA GLY A 154 -21.87 16.47 20.35
C GLY A 154 -21.40 15.73 19.08
N MET A 155 -20.73 14.57 19.22
CA MET A 155 -20.15 13.83 18.10
C MET A 155 -20.85 12.48 17.91
N ASP A 156 -20.86 11.95 16.70
CA ASP A 156 -21.25 10.57 16.38
C ASP A 156 -20.03 9.66 16.54
N VAL A 157 -20.12 8.67 17.42
CA VAL A 157 -19.03 7.71 17.70
C VAL A 157 -19.46 6.33 17.22
N LYS A 158 -18.74 5.78 16.23
CA LYS A 158 -19.03 4.47 15.64
C LYS A 158 -17.86 3.50 15.81
N PRO A 159 -18.10 2.26 16.28
CA PRO A 159 -17.05 1.25 16.36
C PRO A 159 -16.62 0.81 14.95
N THR A 160 -15.31 0.71 14.72
CA THR A 160 -14.74 0.11 13.52
C THR A 160 -14.01 -1.20 13.83
N SER A 161 -13.54 -1.37 15.06
CA SER A 161 -12.99 -2.63 15.56
C SER A 161 -13.20 -2.73 17.08
N ARG A 162 -12.78 -3.84 17.71
CA ARG A 162 -12.88 -4.03 19.17
C ARG A 162 -12.19 -2.93 20.00
N ARG A 163 -11.20 -2.24 19.41
CA ARG A 163 -10.38 -1.21 20.09
C ARG A 163 -10.29 0.09 19.28
N SER A 164 -11.12 0.26 18.25
CA SER A 164 -11.05 1.41 17.36
C SER A 164 -12.44 1.96 17.05
N PHE A 165 -12.53 3.29 17.07
CA PHE A 165 -13.77 4.02 16.93
C PHE A 165 -13.55 5.24 16.05
N VAL A 166 -14.48 5.50 15.14
CA VAL A 166 -14.50 6.73 14.34
C VAL A 166 -15.45 7.72 14.99
N ILE A 167 -14.95 8.93 15.24
CA ILE A 167 -15.66 10.05 15.84
C ILE A 167 -15.89 11.08 14.75
N ARG A 168 -17.14 11.50 14.55
CA ARG A 168 -17.56 12.45 13.51
C ARG A 168 -18.37 13.58 14.11
N PRO A 169 -18.32 14.80 13.57
CA PRO A 169 -19.32 15.82 13.90
C PRO A 169 -20.72 15.31 13.55
N LYS A 170 -21.67 15.43 14.47
CA LYS A 170 -23.09 15.18 14.15
C LYS A 170 -23.49 16.23 13.12
N THR A 171 -23.69 15.80 11.87
CA THR A 171 -24.32 16.65 10.86
C THR A 171 -25.69 17.05 11.40
N GLY A 172 -25.91 18.34 11.63
CA GLY A 172 -27.22 18.85 12.02
C GLY A 172 -28.25 18.43 10.99
N SER A 173 -29.30 17.76 11.46
CA SER A 173 -30.57 17.68 10.74
C SER A 173 -31.04 19.10 10.44
N TRP A 174 -31.09 19.47 9.17
CA TRP A 174 -31.97 20.50 8.68
C TRP A 174 -33.23 19.82 8.15
#